data_AF-A0A6G0RBV2-F1
#
_entry.id   AF-A0A6G0RBV2-F1
#
_cell.length_a   1.000
_cell.length_b   1.000
_cell.length_c   1.000
_cell.angle_alpha   90.00
_cell.angle_beta   90.00
_cell.angle_gamma   90.00
#
_symmetry.space_group_name_H-M   'P 1'
#
loop_
_entity.id
_entity.type
_entity.pdbx_description
1 polymer ?
#
loop_
_entity_poly.entity_id
_entity_poly.type
_entity_poly.pdbx_seq_one_letter_code
_entity_poly.pdbx_strand_id
1 'polypeptide(L)'
;MSTKPNLTTRQRQDVVLFLLMHGVRGEPVEGAVSDAAERFGVNVTTIRRAWRRFKTTNSSEGIDGVGSRIKGASGRNKMDRKAILERVAAIPMRRRVTQQCLAQELGVGRSVVRDALKQGLLVRRSSTIHPLLTLANKHARIRHAIRHVVHGPNGSYFVPMYNVVHVDEKWFNEDKDKKVFYLLPGETVPHRERKSKRFIGKTMFLAAVARPR
;
A
#
# COMPACT_ATOMS: atom_id res chain seq x y z
N MET A 1 -19.53 -26.46 23.26
CA MET A 1 -19.36 -25.66 24.50
C MET A 1 -18.76 -24.32 24.12
N SER A 2 -19.45 -23.21 24.40
CA SER A 2 -18.92 -21.86 24.13
C SER A 2 -17.71 -21.60 25.04
N THR A 3 -16.57 -21.23 24.47
CA THR A 3 -15.38 -20.86 25.24
C THR A 3 -15.66 -19.58 26.01
N LYS A 4 -15.50 -19.63 27.33
CA LYS A 4 -15.67 -18.46 28.21
C LYS A 4 -14.72 -17.34 27.80
N PRO A 5 -15.16 -16.07 27.81
CA PRO A 5 -14.32 -14.94 27.40
C PRO A 5 -13.11 -14.77 28.33
N ASN A 6 -12.02 -14.23 27.78
CA ASN A 6 -10.83 -13.93 28.58
C ASN A 6 -11.09 -12.76 29.54
N LEU A 7 -10.56 -12.87 30.77
CA LEU A 7 -10.63 -11.76 31.74
C LEU A 7 -9.95 -10.50 31.20
N THR A 8 -10.62 -9.36 31.36
CA THR A 8 -10.05 -8.03 31.09
C THR A 8 -8.95 -7.69 32.09
N THR A 9 -8.12 -6.68 31.80
CA THR A 9 -7.05 -6.26 32.72
C THR A 9 -7.61 -5.87 34.10
N ARG A 10 -8.74 -5.13 34.12
CA ARG A 10 -9.42 -4.75 35.36
C ARG A 10 -9.92 -5.96 36.14
N GLN A 11 -10.60 -6.90 35.47
CA GLN A 11 -11.06 -8.12 36.13
C GLN A 11 -9.89 -8.95 36.70
N ARG A 12 -8.72 -8.95 36.04
CA ARG A 12 -7.53 -9.61 36.59
C ARG A 12 -6.96 -8.90 37.82
N GLN A 13 -7.05 -7.56 37.88
CA GLN A 13 -6.72 -6.80 39.10
C GLN A 13 -7.71 -7.10 40.22
N ASP A 14 -9.01 -7.16 39.91
CA ASP A 14 -10.06 -7.52 40.86
C ASP A 14 -9.89 -8.94 41.42
N VAL A 15 -9.45 -9.89 40.59
CA VAL A 15 -9.08 -11.25 41.02
C VAL A 15 -7.92 -11.20 42.03
N VAL A 16 -6.89 -10.40 41.76
CA VAL A 16 -5.75 -10.28 42.67
C VAL A 16 -6.16 -9.62 43.98
N LEU A 17 -6.95 -8.54 43.93
CA LEU A 17 -7.51 -7.90 45.13
C LEU A 17 -8.34 -8.89 45.95
N PHE A 18 -9.20 -9.68 45.30
CA PHE A 18 -10.00 -10.70 45.96
C PHE A 18 -9.12 -11.73 46.69
N LEU A 19 -8.06 -12.23 46.04
CA LEU A 19 -7.13 -13.19 46.63
C LEU A 19 -6.30 -12.59 47.77
N LEU A 20 -5.95 -11.29 47.68
CA LEU A 20 -5.26 -10.58 48.76
C LEU A 20 -6.17 -10.37 49.97
N MET A 21 -7.46 -10.05 49.75
CA MET A 21 -8.45 -9.90 50.81
C MET A 21 -8.76 -11.23 51.51
N HIS A 22 -8.64 -12.35 50.81
CA HIS A 22 -8.82 -13.70 51.34
C HIS A 22 -7.46 -14.41 51.50
N GLY A 23 -6.43 -13.65 51.87
CA GLY A 23 -5.07 -14.14 52.02
C GLY A 23 -4.52 -13.91 53.42
N VAL A 24 -3.66 -14.82 53.86
CA VAL A 24 -2.90 -14.71 55.11
C VAL A 24 -1.43 -14.65 54.76
N ARG A 25 -0.70 -13.66 55.32
CA ARG A 25 0.74 -13.42 55.02
C ARG A 25 1.04 -13.25 53.52
N GLY A 26 0.11 -12.67 52.77
CA GLY A 26 0.30 -12.38 51.34
C GLY A 26 0.11 -13.57 50.40
N GLU A 27 -0.36 -14.72 50.89
CA GLU A 27 -0.77 -15.86 50.06
C GLU A 27 -2.27 -16.17 50.29
N PRO A 28 -3.02 -16.58 49.25
CA PRO A 28 -4.44 -16.89 49.36
C PRO A 28 -4.65 -18.12 50.24
N VAL A 29 -5.71 -18.11 51.06
CA VAL A 29 -6.08 -19.25 51.89
C VAL A 29 -6.56 -20.44 51.04
N GLU A 30 -6.59 -21.62 51.64
CA GLU A 30 -7.13 -22.81 51.00
C GLU A 30 -8.59 -22.57 50.56
N GLY A 31 -8.95 -23.00 49.35
CA GLY A 31 -10.28 -22.74 48.77
C GLY A 31 -10.43 -21.37 48.06
N ALA A 32 -9.71 -20.33 48.45
CA ALA A 32 -9.90 -18.96 47.92
C ALA A 32 -9.72 -18.86 46.38
N VAL A 33 -8.86 -19.70 45.80
CA VAL A 33 -8.66 -19.77 44.35
C VAL A 33 -9.87 -20.41 43.65
N SER A 34 -10.53 -21.37 44.30
CA SER A 34 -11.78 -21.98 43.82
C SER A 34 -12.93 -20.98 43.92
N ASP A 35 -13.04 -20.27 45.04
CA ASP A 35 -14.07 -19.25 45.26
C ASP A 35 -13.93 -18.10 44.26
N ALA A 36 -12.69 -17.67 43.98
CA ALA A 36 -12.41 -16.72 42.92
C ALA A 36 -12.82 -17.26 41.53
N ALA A 37 -12.56 -18.54 41.27
CA ALA A 37 -12.92 -19.15 39.99
C ALA A 37 -14.44 -19.15 39.77
N GLU A 38 -15.20 -19.46 40.83
CA GLU A 38 -16.65 -19.41 40.83
C GLU A 38 -17.17 -17.96 40.68
N ARG A 39 -16.68 -17.03 41.51
CA ARG A 39 -17.08 -15.61 41.50
C ARG A 39 -16.85 -14.94 40.16
N PHE A 40 -15.68 -15.16 39.56
CA PHE A 40 -15.32 -14.57 38.26
C PHE A 40 -15.76 -15.46 37.08
N GLY A 41 -16.41 -16.59 37.35
CA GLY A 41 -16.96 -17.49 36.35
C GLY A 41 -15.92 -18.14 35.43
N VAL A 42 -14.65 -18.23 35.84
CA VAL A 42 -13.54 -18.77 35.03
C VAL A 42 -12.98 -20.07 35.59
N ASN A 43 -12.11 -20.75 34.84
CA ASN A 43 -11.42 -21.93 35.36
C ASN A 43 -10.38 -21.54 36.43
N VAL A 44 -10.22 -22.36 37.47
CA VAL A 44 -9.22 -22.23 38.55
C VAL A 44 -7.80 -21.98 37.99
N THR A 45 -7.46 -22.61 36.86
CA THR A 45 -6.17 -22.40 36.17
C THR A 45 -5.96 -20.95 35.70
N THR A 46 -7.02 -20.25 35.30
CA THR A 46 -6.96 -18.83 34.91
C THR A 46 -6.66 -17.95 36.11
N ILE A 47 -7.30 -18.21 37.25
CA ILE A 47 -7.03 -17.52 38.53
C ILE A 47 -5.58 -17.74 38.96
N ARG A 48 -5.11 -19.00 38.99
CA ARG A 48 -3.71 -19.33 39.32
C ARG A 48 -2.70 -18.64 38.40
N ARG A 49 -3.00 -18.54 37.09
CA ARG A 49 -2.15 -17.81 36.14
C ARG A 49 -2.10 -16.32 36.46
N ALA A 50 -3.24 -15.69 36.78
CA ALA A 50 -3.28 -14.29 37.18
C ALA A 50 -2.48 -14.05 38.47
N TRP A 51 -2.65 -14.91 39.48
CA TRP A 51 -1.91 -14.84 40.75
C TRP A 51 -0.39 -14.98 40.55
N ARG A 52 0.05 -15.96 39.76
CA ARG A 52 1.48 -16.14 39.45
C ARG A 52 2.07 -14.92 38.74
N ARG A 53 1.29 -14.28 37.85
CA ARG A 53 1.71 -13.04 37.17
C ARG A 53 1.89 -11.92 38.17
N PHE A 54 0.90 -11.70 39.04
CA PHE A 54 1.01 -10.74 40.13
C PHE A 54 2.27 -10.97 40.96
N LYS A 55 2.55 -12.19 41.42
CA LYS A 55 3.78 -12.48 42.18
C LYS A 55 5.09 -12.15 41.44
N THR A 56 5.07 -12.14 40.11
CA THR A 56 6.25 -11.80 39.29
C THR A 56 6.32 -10.30 38.97
N THR A 57 5.20 -9.58 38.98
CA THR A 57 5.12 -8.18 38.54
C THR A 57 4.78 -7.20 39.67
N ASN A 58 4.54 -7.69 40.89
CA ASN A 58 4.16 -6.85 42.02
C ASN A 58 5.27 -5.85 42.33
N SER A 59 4.93 -4.57 42.27
CA SER A 59 5.79 -3.44 42.64
C SER A 59 5.16 -2.71 43.82
N SER A 60 5.96 -1.96 44.58
CA SER A 60 5.47 -1.16 45.72
C SER A 60 4.43 -0.10 45.33
N GLU A 61 4.30 0.22 44.04
CA GLU A 61 3.39 1.24 43.49
C GLU A 61 1.98 0.72 43.14
N GLY A 62 1.72 -0.60 43.26
CA GLY A 62 0.39 -1.18 43.09
C GLY A 62 0.32 -2.44 42.21
N ILE A 63 -0.90 -2.87 41.89
CA ILE A 63 -1.18 -4.05 41.07
C ILE A 63 -1.06 -3.69 39.57
N ASP A 64 0.17 -3.57 39.09
CA ASP A 64 0.48 -3.40 37.67
C ASP A 64 1.03 -4.70 37.02
N GLY A 65 0.90 -4.84 35.70
CA GLY A 65 1.50 -5.93 34.94
C GLY A 65 0.74 -7.28 34.93
N VAL A 66 -0.45 -7.35 35.54
CA VAL A 66 -1.31 -8.56 35.58
C VAL A 66 -2.11 -8.76 34.27
N GLY A 67 -2.02 -7.80 33.34
CA GLY A 67 -2.69 -7.83 32.04
C GLY A 67 -2.43 -9.10 31.21
N SER A 68 -3.34 -9.40 30.28
CA SER A 68 -3.18 -10.53 29.36
C SER A 68 -2.03 -10.32 28.38
N ARG A 69 -1.10 -11.28 28.33
CA ARG A 69 -0.02 -11.33 27.31
C ARG A 69 -0.52 -11.61 25.91
N ILE A 70 -1.77 -12.05 25.76
CA ILE A 70 -2.39 -12.26 24.44
C ILE A 70 -2.42 -10.93 23.68
N LYS A 71 -2.69 -9.81 24.36
CA LYS A 71 -2.69 -8.49 23.73
C LYS A 71 -1.26 -8.16 23.27
N GLY A 72 -1.07 -8.04 21.96
CA GLY A 72 0.22 -7.73 21.33
C GLY A 72 1.08 -8.96 20.97
N ALA A 73 0.86 -10.12 21.60
CA ALA A 73 1.54 -11.37 21.23
C ALA A 73 0.65 -12.32 20.41
N SER A 74 -0.61 -11.96 20.19
CA SER A 74 -1.53 -12.72 19.35
C SER A 74 -1.60 -12.14 17.94
N GLY A 75 -2.01 -13.00 17.00
CA GLY A 75 -2.16 -12.67 15.60
C GLY A 75 -1.01 -13.19 14.74
N ARG A 76 -1.08 -12.88 13.45
CA ARG A 76 -0.08 -13.31 12.48
C ARG A 76 1.20 -12.47 12.65
N ASN A 77 2.33 -13.15 12.82
CA ASN A 77 3.64 -12.50 12.77
C ASN A 77 3.79 -11.76 11.44
N LYS A 78 4.16 -10.48 11.52
CA LYS A 78 4.44 -9.69 10.32
C LYS A 78 5.69 -10.24 9.66
N MET A 79 5.70 -10.27 8.33
CA MET A 79 6.92 -10.60 7.59
C MET A 79 8.01 -9.58 7.93
N ASP A 80 9.25 -10.04 7.95
CA ASP A 80 10.38 -9.15 8.14
C ASP A 80 10.45 -8.13 7.01
N ARG A 81 10.38 -6.86 7.38
CA ARG A 81 10.35 -5.74 6.44
C ARG A 81 11.72 -5.55 5.80
N LYS A 82 12.80 -5.80 6.54
CA LYS A 82 14.16 -5.62 6.01
C LYS A 82 14.41 -6.61 4.88
N ALA A 83 14.11 -7.89 5.12
CA ALA A 83 14.16 -8.94 4.09
C ALA A 83 13.31 -8.60 2.84
N ILE A 84 12.13 -7.99 3.01
CA ILE A 84 11.31 -7.57 1.86
C ILE A 84 11.99 -6.46 1.05
N LEU A 85 12.57 -5.46 1.71
CA LEU A 85 13.22 -4.34 1.04
C LEU A 85 14.48 -4.79 0.28
N GLU A 86 15.26 -5.71 0.84
CA GLU A 86 16.40 -6.34 0.17
C GLU A 86 15.96 -7.09 -1.10
N ARG A 87 14.86 -7.84 -1.01
CA ARG A 87 14.27 -8.53 -2.18
C ARG A 87 13.74 -7.55 -3.22
N VAL A 88 13.15 -6.42 -2.80
CA VAL A 88 12.75 -5.35 -3.73
C VAL A 88 13.98 -4.82 -4.45
N ALA A 89 15.07 -4.53 -3.74
CA ALA A 89 16.32 -4.02 -4.32
C ALA A 89 16.88 -4.93 -5.42
N ALA A 90 16.75 -6.25 -5.27
CA ALA A 90 17.20 -7.24 -6.25
C ALA A 90 16.35 -7.28 -7.55
N ILE A 91 15.09 -6.84 -7.50
CA ILE A 91 14.19 -6.88 -8.67
C ILE A 91 14.52 -5.72 -9.62
N PRO A 92 14.70 -5.89 -10.93
CA PRO A 92 14.91 -4.76 -11.83
C PRO A 92 13.71 -3.78 -11.85
N MET A 93 13.96 -2.47 -11.87
CA MET A 93 12.90 -1.43 -11.86
C MET A 93 11.84 -1.62 -12.95
N ARG A 94 12.21 -2.17 -14.12
CA ARG A 94 11.28 -2.49 -15.21
C ARG A 94 10.13 -3.42 -14.81
N ARG A 95 10.33 -4.26 -13.77
CA ARG A 95 9.31 -5.18 -13.23
C ARG A 95 8.57 -4.62 -12.01
N ARG A 96 9.05 -3.51 -11.43
CA ARG A 96 8.44 -2.81 -10.28
C ARG A 96 7.39 -1.77 -10.73
N VAL A 97 6.47 -2.14 -11.63
CA VAL A 97 5.60 -1.16 -12.33
C VAL A 97 4.18 -1.03 -11.75
N THR A 98 3.64 -2.12 -11.21
CA THR A 98 2.33 -2.14 -10.52
C THR A 98 2.49 -2.80 -9.16
N GLN A 99 1.61 -2.50 -8.20
CA GLN A 99 1.62 -3.20 -6.92
C GLN A 99 1.49 -4.71 -7.08
N GLN A 100 0.73 -5.15 -8.10
CA GLN A 100 0.48 -6.56 -8.36
C GLN A 100 1.70 -7.25 -8.96
N CYS A 101 2.35 -6.66 -9.97
CA CYS A 101 3.59 -7.19 -10.53
C CYS A 101 4.69 -7.28 -9.47
N LEU A 102 4.84 -6.22 -8.64
CA LEU A 102 5.83 -6.23 -7.56
C LEU A 102 5.52 -7.33 -6.53
N ALA A 103 4.25 -7.50 -6.16
CA ALA A 103 3.84 -8.54 -5.23
C ALA A 103 4.10 -9.95 -5.78
N GLN A 104 3.85 -10.17 -7.08
CA GLN A 104 4.14 -11.43 -7.77
C GLN A 104 5.63 -11.73 -7.80
N GLU A 105 6.48 -10.77 -8.19
CA GLU A 105 7.95 -10.94 -8.18
C GLU A 105 8.49 -11.21 -6.76
N LEU A 106 7.85 -10.63 -5.74
CA LEU A 106 8.18 -10.88 -4.34
C LEU A 106 7.53 -12.16 -3.78
N GLY A 107 6.64 -12.84 -4.50
CA GLY A 107 5.88 -13.98 -3.97
C GLY A 107 5.09 -13.65 -2.69
N VAL A 108 4.61 -12.40 -2.55
CA VAL A 108 3.83 -11.94 -1.39
C VAL A 108 2.44 -11.46 -1.79
N GLY A 109 1.55 -11.33 -0.81
CA GLY A 109 0.24 -10.71 -1.04
C GLY A 109 0.37 -9.21 -1.38
N ARG A 110 -0.51 -8.71 -2.25
CA ARG A 110 -0.59 -7.27 -2.62
C ARG A 110 -0.76 -6.35 -1.41
N SER A 111 -1.36 -6.83 -0.32
CA SER A 111 -1.50 -6.11 0.95
C SER A 111 -0.15 -5.70 1.52
N VAL A 112 0.87 -6.56 1.43
CA VAL A 112 2.21 -6.30 1.96
C VAL A 112 2.85 -5.10 1.25
N VAL A 113 2.76 -5.06 -0.08
CA VAL A 113 3.25 -3.93 -0.89
C VAL A 113 2.48 -2.65 -0.57
N ARG A 114 1.16 -2.73 -0.39
CA ARG A 114 0.33 -1.58 -0.01
C ARG A 114 0.69 -1.04 1.37
N ASP A 115 0.92 -1.92 2.34
CA ASP A 115 1.30 -1.55 3.70
C ASP A 115 2.70 -0.94 3.73
N ALA A 116 3.64 -1.45 2.92
CA ALA A 116 4.97 -0.87 2.76
C ALA A 116 4.91 0.55 2.17
N LEU A 117 4.02 0.79 1.21
CA LEU A 117 3.77 2.15 0.68
C LEU A 117 3.16 3.08 1.75
N LYS A 118 2.19 2.60 2.52
CA LYS A 118 1.58 3.38 3.62
C LYS A 118 2.60 3.74 4.71
N GLN A 119 3.57 2.87 4.95
CA GLN A 119 4.64 3.07 5.93
C GLN A 119 5.82 3.88 5.37
N GLY A 120 5.79 4.30 4.09
CA GLY A 120 6.86 5.05 3.46
C GLY A 120 8.11 4.23 3.12
N LEU A 121 8.07 2.91 3.28
CA LEU A 121 9.18 2.00 2.97
C LEU A 121 9.34 1.76 1.46
N LEU A 122 8.29 2.05 0.70
CA LEU A 122 8.32 2.13 -0.76
C LEU A 122 7.70 3.45 -1.18
N VAL A 123 8.18 3.99 -2.29
CA VAL A 123 7.70 5.24 -2.86
C VAL A 123 7.22 5.00 -4.28
N ARG A 124 6.03 5.53 -4.59
CA ARG A 124 5.51 5.54 -5.96
C ARG A 124 5.99 6.79 -6.68
N ARG A 125 6.70 6.62 -7.79
CA ARG A 125 7.13 7.72 -8.66
C ARG A 125 6.70 7.48 -10.10
N SER A 126 6.48 8.56 -10.85
CA SER A 126 6.16 8.48 -12.28
C SER A 126 7.25 9.13 -13.11
N SER A 127 7.58 8.52 -14.24
CA SER A 127 8.49 9.05 -15.26
C SER A 127 7.74 9.19 -16.57
N THR A 128 7.86 10.35 -17.22
CA THR A 128 7.20 10.67 -18.48
C THR A 128 8.23 10.84 -19.59
N ILE A 129 7.95 10.28 -20.77
CA ILE A 129 8.75 10.56 -21.98
C ILE A 129 8.38 11.96 -22.48
N HIS A 130 9.32 12.90 -22.44
CA HIS A 130 9.12 14.25 -22.94
C HIS A 130 9.48 14.36 -24.43
N PRO A 131 8.61 14.92 -25.30
CA PRO A 131 8.94 15.18 -26.69
C PRO A 131 9.86 16.40 -26.79
N LEU A 132 10.98 16.24 -27.48
CA LEU A 132 11.90 17.33 -27.78
C LEU A 132 11.34 18.17 -28.95
N LEU A 133 10.64 19.28 -28.67
CA LEU A 133 10.13 20.19 -29.69
C LEU A 133 11.13 21.31 -29.99
N THR A 134 11.66 21.34 -31.21
CA THR A 134 12.51 22.44 -31.70
C THR A 134 11.68 23.66 -32.09
N LEU A 135 12.31 24.84 -32.17
CA LEU A 135 11.67 26.07 -32.62
C LEU A 135 11.09 25.93 -34.05
N ALA A 136 11.84 25.27 -34.94
CA ALA A 136 11.40 24.99 -36.31
C ALA A 136 10.09 24.17 -36.35
N ASN A 137 9.97 23.15 -35.50
CA ASN A 137 8.75 22.33 -35.41
C ASN A 137 7.54 23.18 -34.99
N LYS A 138 7.73 24.17 -34.10
CA LYS A 138 6.66 25.08 -33.67
C LYS A 138 6.20 25.97 -34.83
N HIS A 139 7.14 26.59 -35.57
CA HIS A 139 6.81 27.44 -36.71
C HIS A 139 6.09 26.69 -37.83
N ALA A 140 6.53 25.46 -38.15
CA ALA A 140 5.88 24.64 -39.18
C ALA A 140 4.41 24.34 -38.84
N ARG A 141 4.11 24.05 -37.57
CA ARG A 141 2.73 23.78 -37.11
C ARG A 141 1.83 25.01 -37.23
N ILE A 142 2.32 26.18 -36.85
CA ILE A 142 1.56 27.44 -36.97
C ILE A 142 1.27 27.75 -38.45
N ARG A 143 2.28 27.63 -39.31
CA ARG A 143 2.12 27.87 -40.75
C ARG A 143 1.07 26.93 -41.39
N HIS A 144 1.06 25.67 -40.99
CA HIS A 144 0.07 24.70 -41.45
C HIS A 144 -1.36 25.09 -41.01
N ALA A 145 -1.55 25.51 -39.75
CA ALA A 145 -2.85 25.93 -39.25
C ALA A 145 -3.38 27.17 -40.01
N ILE A 146 -2.53 28.18 -40.20
CA ILE A 146 -2.88 29.43 -40.91
C ILE A 146 -3.34 29.15 -42.35
N ARG A 147 -2.71 28.20 -43.05
CA ARG A 147 -3.08 27.84 -44.43
C ARG A 147 -4.54 27.37 -44.57
N HIS A 148 -5.13 26.87 -43.50
CA HIS A 148 -6.50 26.36 -43.50
C HIS A 148 -7.51 27.37 -42.95
N VAL A 149 -7.09 28.60 -42.66
CA VAL A 149 -7.96 29.71 -42.26
C VAL A 149 -8.32 30.51 -43.52
N VAL A 150 -9.62 30.72 -43.73
CA VAL A 150 -10.16 31.61 -44.76
C VAL A 150 -10.77 32.81 -44.08
N HIS A 151 -10.44 34.00 -44.58
CA HIS A 151 -11.00 35.25 -44.11
C HIS A 151 -12.21 35.61 -44.99
N GLY A 152 -13.38 35.69 -44.39
CA GLY A 152 -14.61 36.11 -45.06
C GLY A 152 -15.17 37.40 -44.48
N PRO A 153 -16.25 37.93 -45.08
CA PRO A 153 -16.87 39.19 -44.65
C PRO A 153 -17.39 39.15 -43.20
N ASN A 154 -17.75 37.97 -42.70
CA ASN A 154 -18.30 37.77 -41.35
C ASN A 154 -17.24 37.24 -40.35
N GLY A 155 -15.96 37.38 -40.68
CA GLY A 155 -14.84 36.90 -39.86
C GLY A 155 -14.06 35.74 -40.50
N SER A 156 -13.18 35.14 -39.71
CA SER A 156 -12.27 34.08 -40.17
C SER A 156 -12.79 32.71 -39.75
N TYR A 157 -12.76 31.74 -40.66
CA TYR A 157 -13.20 30.37 -40.38
C TYR A 157 -12.24 29.35 -40.99
N PHE A 158 -12.25 28.12 -40.47
CA PHE A 158 -11.46 27.03 -41.03
C PHE A 158 -12.16 26.40 -42.23
N VAL A 159 -11.39 26.02 -43.27
CA VAL A 159 -11.94 25.30 -44.44
C VAL A 159 -12.58 23.99 -43.98
N PRO A 160 -13.82 23.67 -44.42
CA PRO A 160 -14.57 22.51 -43.92
C PRO A 160 -14.05 21.13 -44.38
N MET A 161 -13.08 21.08 -45.31
CA MET A 161 -12.40 19.84 -45.74
C MET A 161 -13.34 18.71 -46.21
N TYR A 162 -14.53 19.01 -46.75
CA TYR A 162 -15.52 17.99 -47.13
C TYR A 162 -15.08 17.02 -48.23
N ASN A 163 -14.09 17.40 -49.03
CA ASN A 163 -13.47 16.58 -50.07
C ASN A 163 -12.18 15.88 -49.60
N VAL A 164 -11.92 15.87 -48.30
CA VAL A 164 -10.72 15.27 -47.71
C VAL A 164 -11.10 13.98 -46.99
N VAL A 165 -10.40 12.90 -47.31
CA VAL A 165 -10.42 11.69 -46.49
C VAL A 165 -9.29 11.82 -45.47
N HIS A 166 -9.64 11.78 -44.18
CA HIS A 166 -8.65 11.79 -43.13
C HIS A 166 -8.13 10.37 -42.94
N VAL A 167 -6.95 10.12 -43.47
CA VAL A 167 -6.19 8.90 -43.20
C VAL A 167 -5.32 9.18 -41.97
N ASP A 168 -5.57 8.46 -40.89
CA ASP A 168 -4.75 8.50 -39.70
C ASP A 168 -4.01 7.18 -39.53
N GLU A 169 -2.70 7.30 -39.39
CA GLU A 169 -1.85 6.20 -38.97
C GLU A 169 -1.64 6.28 -37.46
N LYS A 170 -2.27 5.36 -36.75
CA LYS A 170 -2.10 5.25 -35.32
C LYS A 170 -1.05 4.21 -34.98
N TRP A 171 0.03 4.67 -34.37
CA TRP A 171 1.10 3.81 -33.88
C TRP A 171 0.94 3.53 -32.39
N PHE A 172 0.85 2.26 -32.01
CA PHE A 172 0.95 1.83 -30.61
C PHE A 172 2.41 1.56 -30.28
N ASN A 173 2.95 2.36 -29.37
CA ASN A 173 4.33 2.19 -28.92
C ASN A 173 4.41 1.06 -27.88
N GLU A 174 5.46 0.24 -27.97
CA GLU A 174 5.77 -0.80 -26.99
C GLU A 174 5.99 -0.20 -25.59
N ASP A 175 6.56 1.00 -25.51
CA ASP A 175 6.74 1.73 -24.27
C ASP A 175 5.71 2.88 -24.12
N LYS A 176 5.23 3.08 -22.89
CA LYS A 176 4.18 4.07 -22.58
C LYS A 176 4.78 5.40 -22.19
N ASP A 177 4.17 6.51 -22.61
CA ASP A 177 4.64 7.87 -22.29
C ASP A 177 4.86 8.04 -20.79
N LYS A 178 3.83 7.79 -19.97
CA LYS A 178 3.91 7.80 -18.51
C LYS A 178 4.06 6.38 -17.97
N LYS A 179 5.11 6.14 -17.19
CA LYS A 179 5.33 4.89 -16.47
C LYS A 179 5.47 5.15 -14.98
N VAL A 180 4.90 4.27 -14.18
CA VAL A 180 4.98 4.31 -12.73
C VAL A 180 6.00 3.28 -12.28
N PHE A 181 6.80 3.64 -11.29
CA PHE A 181 7.76 2.76 -10.64
C PHE A 181 7.53 2.78 -9.13
N TYR A 182 7.64 1.60 -8.52
CA TYR A 182 7.70 1.42 -7.08
C TYR A 182 9.16 1.27 -6.68
N LEU A 183 9.65 2.25 -5.95
CA LEU A 183 11.06 2.45 -5.65
C LEU A 183 11.31 2.36 -4.15
N LEU A 184 12.54 2.03 -3.78
CA LEU A 184 13.01 2.19 -2.42
C LEU A 184 13.27 3.69 -2.12
N PRO A 185 13.19 4.12 -0.85
CA PRO A 185 13.57 5.47 -0.46
C PRO A 185 15.02 5.75 -0.89
N GLY A 186 15.23 6.85 -1.63
CA GLY A 186 16.54 7.24 -2.15
C GLY A 186 16.87 6.71 -3.56
N GLU A 187 16.11 5.76 -4.11
CA GLU A 187 16.30 5.36 -5.51
C GLU A 187 15.85 6.48 -6.46
N THR A 188 16.72 6.82 -7.41
CA THR A 188 16.40 7.76 -8.48
C THR A 188 15.47 7.12 -9.49
N VAL A 189 14.44 7.85 -9.91
CA VAL A 189 13.55 7.41 -10.97
C VAL A 189 14.34 7.23 -12.26
N PRO A 190 14.14 6.13 -13.01
CA PRO A 190 14.76 5.97 -14.32
C PRO A 190 14.48 7.17 -15.21
N HIS A 191 15.55 7.80 -15.66
CA HIS A 191 15.48 8.85 -16.66
C HIS A 191 15.03 8.25 -17.99
N ARG A 192 14.01 8.84 -18.61
CA ARG A 192 13.37 8.31 -19.82
C ARG A 192 13.29 9.38 -20.88
N GLU A 193 14.40 9.59 -21.57
CA GLU A 193 14.49 10.48 -22.71
C GLU A 193 14.59 9.72 -24.03
N ARG A 194 13.92 10.29 -25.03
CA ARG A 194 13.96 9.84 -26.42
C ARG A 194 13.91 11.06 -27.31
N LYS A 195 14.78 11.12 -28.33
CA LYS A 195 14.76 12.19 -29.35
C LYS A 195 13.43 12.23 -30.11
N SER A 196 12.86 11.06 -30.38
CA SER A 196 11.58 10.92 -31.06
C SER A 196 10.92 9.60 -30.68
N LYS A 197 9.58 9.59 -30.64
CA LYS A 197 8.80 8.36 -30.51
C LYS A 197 9.06 7.39 -31.67
N ARG A 198 9.61 7.85 -32.81
CA ARG A 198 9.99 7.03 -33.98
C ARG A 198 10.91 5.85 -33.66
N PHE A 199 11.74 5.95 -32.63
CA PHE A 199 12.71 4.90 -32.26
C PHE A 199 12.19 3.93 -31.20
N ILE A 200 10.93 4.05 -30.76
CA ILE A 200 10.29 3.04 -29.89
C ILE A 200 9.75 1.95 -30.83
N GLY A 201 9.82 0.67 -30.45
CA GLY A 201 9.13 -0.40 -31.18
C GLY A 201 7.64 -0.09 -31.29
N LYS A 202 7.04 -0.29 -32.47
CA LYS A 202 5.65 0.11 -32.72
C LYS A 202 4.88 -0.92 -33.51
N THR A 203 3.59 -0.98 -33.22
CA THR A 203 2.59 -1.65 -34.06
C THR A 203 1.73 -0.58 -34.72
N MET A 204 1.59 -0.64 -36.04
CA MET A 204 0.82 0.33 -36.83
C MET A 204 -0.62 -0.14 -37.01
N PHE A 205 -1.57 0.78 -36.89
CA PHE A 205 -2.95 0.61 -37.30
C PHE A 205 -3.30 1.76 -38.23
N LEU A 206 -3.84 1.43 -39.41
CA LEU A 206 -4.29 2.39 -40.39
C LEU A 206 -5.80 2.51 -40.29
N ALA A 207 -6.31 3.73 -40.12
CA ALA A 207 -7.72 4.03 -40.17
C ALA A 207 -7.99 5.16 -41.16
N ALA A 208 -8.95 4.97 -42.05
CA ALA A 208 -9.44 6.02 -42.93
C ALA A 208 -10.84 6.39 -42.46
N VAL A 209 -11.04 7.67 -42.14
CA VAL A 209 -12.35 8.23 -41.80
C VAL A 209 -12.75 9.14 -42.94
N ALA A 210 -13.76 8.71 -43.68
CA ALA A 210 -14.48 9.56 -44.62
C ALA A 210 -15.76 10.07 -43.96
N ARG A 211 -16.33 11.13 -44.51
CA ARG A 211 -17.66 11.57 -44.12
C ARG A 211 -18.66 10.42 -44.35
N PRO A 212 -19.52 10.07 -43.37
CA PRO A 212 -20.62 9.14 -43.59
C PRO A 212 -21.48 9.61 -44.76
N ARG A 213 -21.98 8.66 -45.57
CA ARG A 213 -22.93 8.97 -46.66
C ARG A 213 -24.29 9.35 -46.09
#